data_AF-A0A661Q2D6-F1
#
_entry.id   AF-A0A661Q2D6-F1
#
_cell.length_a   1.000
_cell.length_b   1.000
_cell.length_c   1.000
_cell.angle_alpha   90.00
_cell.angle_beta   90.00
_cell.angle_gamma   90.00
#
_symmetry.space_group_name_H-M   'P 1'
#
loop_
_entity.id
_entity.type
_entity.pdbx_description
1 polymer ?
#
loop_
_entity_poly.entity_id
_entity_poly.type
_entity_poly.pdbx_seq_one_letter_code
_entity_poly.pdbx_strand_id
1 'polypeptide(L)' 'SKVERMRVKAERFMTLLFENYMENPTLLPERHQLRFEKYGTERVICDYIASMTDRYAQDEYKKLYEPFERA' A
#
# COMPACT_ATOMS: atom_id res chain seq x y z
N SER A 1 -5.10 -23.91 -6.79
CA SER A 1 -4.18 -23.78 -7.95
C SER A 1 -3.03 -22.83 -7.60
N LYS A 2 -1.98 -22.70 -8.44
CA LYS A 2 -0.94 -21.66 -8.26
C LYS A 2 -1.55 -20.25 -8.26
N VAL A 3 -2.53 -20.03 -9.14
CA VAL A 3 -3.28 -18.77 -9.28
C VAL A 3 -4.01 -18.40 -7.99
N GLU A 4 -4.72 -19.35 -7.37
CA GLU A 4 -5.44 -19.05 -6.12
C GLU A 4 -4.50 -18.66 -4.98
N ARG A 5 -3.34 -19.33 -4.87
CA ARG A 5 -2.34 -18.95 -3.88
C ARG A 5 -1.76 -17.55 -4.11
N MET A 6 -1.60 -17.14 -5.37
CA MET A 6 -1.17 -15.78 -5.68
C MET A 6 -2.25 -14.76 -5.33
N ARG A 7 -3.53 -15.06 -5.62
CA ARG A 7 -4.66 -14.19 -5.28
C ARG A 7 -4.77 -13.95 -3.78
N VAL A 8 -4.73 -15.02 -2.98
CA VAL A 8 -4.82 -14.93 -1.51
C VAL A 8 -3.66 -14.13 -0.92
N LYS A 9 -2.43 -14.33 -1.41
CA LYS A 9 -1.28 -13.51 -1.00
C LYS A 9 -1.47 -12.05 -1.39
N ALA A 10 -2.05 -11.82 -2.58
CA ALA A 10 -2.25 -10.49 -3.08
C ALA A 10 -3.22 -9.67 -2.24
N GLU A 11 -4.37 -10.26 -1.96
CA GLU A 11 -5.39 -9.69 -1.09
C GLU A 11 -4.79 -9.32 0.28
N ARG A 12 -4.03 -10.23 0.89
CA ARG A 12 -3.42 -9.99 2.20
C ARG A 12 -2.43 -8.81 2.21
N PHE A 13 -1.54 -8.70 1.21
CA PHE A 13 -0.60 -7.57 1.21
C PHE A 13 -1.31 -6.24 0.95
N MET A 14 -2.34 -6.23 0.10
CA MET A 14 -3.10 -5.00 -0.19
C MET A 14 -3.86 -4.50 1.04
N THR A 15 -4.48 -5.42 1.79
CA THR A 15 -5.13 -5.08 3.07
C THR A 15 -4.14 -4.48 4.05
N LEU A 16 -2.98 -5.10 4.24
CA LEU A 16 -1.96 -4.60 5.16
C LEU A 16 -1.41 -3.22 4.76
N LEU A 17 -1.16 -2.99 3.47
CA LEU A 17 -0.76 -1.67 2.96
C LEU A 17 -1.83 -0.62 3.25
N PHE A 18 -3.10 -0.92 2.95
CA PHE A 18 -4.20 0.00 3.18
C PHE A 18 -4.35 0.35 4.67
N GLU A 19 -4.36 -0.66 5.55
CA GLU A 19 -4.45 -0.49 7.00
C GLU A 19 -3.29 0.36 7.54
N ASN A 20 -2.06 0.06 7.11
CA ASN A 20 -0.88 0.79 7.57
C ASN A 20 -0.93 2.28 7.19
N TYR A 21 -1.36 2.59 5.98
CA TYR A 21 -1.54 3.97 5.54
C TYR A 21 -2.72 4.68 6.18
N MET A 22 -3.77 3.94 6.56
CA MET A 22 -4.88 4.51 7.33
C MET A 22 -4.45 4.85 8.77
N GLU A 23 -3.67 3.98 9.41
CA GLU A 23 -3.12 4.21 10.74
C GLU A 23 -2.05 5.30 10.74
N ASN A 24 -1.24 5.37 9.68
CA ASN A 24 -0.12 6.31 9.54
C ASN A 24 -0.17 7.06 8.20
N PRO A 25 -1.11 7.99 7.98
CA PRO A 25 -1.27 8.69 6.70
C PRO A 25 -0.04 9.49 6.26
N THR A 26 0.85 9.83 7.21
CA THR A 26 2.12 10.51 6.96
C THR A 26 3.13 9.67 6.18
N LEU A 27 2.93 8.35 6.09
CA LEU A 27 3.76 7.45 5.28
C LEU A 27 3.45 7.56 3.78
N LEU A 28 2.31 8.13 3.37
CA LEU A 28 2.07 8.42 1.96
C LEU A 28 3.01 9.55 1.49
N PRO A 29 3.41 9.60 0.21
CA PRO A 29 4.12 10.77 -0.30
C PRO A 29 3.27 12.04 -0.17
N GLU A 30 3.88 13.16 0.21
CA GLU A 30 3.22 14.44 0.51
C GLU A 30 2.21 14.89 -0.57
N ARG A 31 2.57 14.72 -1.86
CA ARG A 31 1.69 15.04 -3.00
C ARG A 31 0.31 14.35 -2.94
N HIS A 32 0.24 13.17 -2.33
CA HIS A 32 -1.01 12.45 -2.12
C HIS A 32 -1.71 12.95 -0.85
N GLN A 33 -0.97 13.21 0.22
CA GLN A 33 -1.54 13.74 1.47
C GLN A 33 -2.29 15.07 1.25
N LEU A 34 -1.77 15.95 0.38
CA LEU A 34 -2.43 17.20 -0.01
C LEU A 34 -3.83 17.01 -0.62
N ARG A 35 -4.17 15.80 -1.05
CA ARG A 35 -5.46 15.45 -1.65
C ARG A 35 -6.48 14.96 -0.60
N PHE A 36 -6.08 14.72 0.65
CA PHE A 36 -6.95 14.16 1.68
C PHE A 36 -8.18 15.04 1.97
N GLU A 37 -8.00 16.36 2.13
CA GLU A 37 -9.12 17.27 2.42
C GLU A 37 -10.18 17.25 1.32
N LYS A 38 -9.75 17.14 0.05
CA LYS A 38 -10.64 17.20 -1.11
C LYS A 38 -11.35 15.87 -1.41
N TYR A 39 -10.67 14.74 -1.23
CA TYR A 39 -11.16 13.44 -1.71
C TYR A 39 -11.43 12.43 -0.59
N GLY A 40 -11.00 12.71 0.63
CA GLY A 40 -11.02 11.79 1.76
C GLY A 40 -9.79 10.87 1.79
N THR A 41 -9.33 10.56 3.00
CA THR A 41 -8.11 9.76 3.24
C THR A 41 -8.19 8.38 2.59
N GLU A 42 -9.28 7.64 2.83
CA GLU A 42 -9.48 6.29 2.29
C GLU A 42 -9.40 6.26 0.76
N ARG A 43 -10.05 7.21 0.08
CA ARG A 43 -10.05 7.30 -1.39
C ARG A 43 -8.63 7.54 -1.91
N VAL A 44 -7.90 8.48 -1.31
CA VAL A 44 -6.55 8.82 -1.76
C VAL A 44 -5.59 7.65 -1.55
N ILE A 45 -5.73 6.91 -0.44
CA ILE A 45 -4.94 5.70 -0.19
C ILE A 45 -5.28 4.62 -1.22
N CYS A 46 -6.56 4.37 -1.49
CA CYS A 46 -6.99 3.45 -2.54
C CYS A 46 -6.43 3.82 -3.91
N ASP A 47 -6.50 5.11 -4.29
CA ASP A 47 -5.94 5.60 -5.57
C ASP A 47 -4.42 5.38 -5.63
N TYR A 48 -3.72 5.60 -4.52
CA TYR A 48 -2.27 5.40 -4.43
C TYR A 48 -1.92 3.91 -4.59
N ILE A 49 -2.58 3.01 -3.85
CA ILE A 49 -2.37 1.55 -3.96
C ILE A 49 -2.72 1.05 -5.37
N ALA A 50 -3.84 1.50 -5.94
CA ALA A 50 -4.26 1.11 -7.30
C ALA A 50 -3.30 1.59 -8.40
N SER A 51 -2.52 2.64 -8.13
CA SER A 51 -1.48 3.13 -9.05
C SER A 51 -0.19 2.30 -9.02
N MET A 52 -0.04 1.40 -8.05
CA MET A 52 1.16 0.57 -7.92
C MET A 52 1.16 -0.56 -8.95
N THR A 53 2.36 -0.92 -9.42
CA THR A 53 2.57 -2.21 -10.09
C THR A 53 2.75 -3.31 -9.05
N ASP A 54 2.52 -4.58 -9.43
CA ASP A 54 2.74 -5.73 -8.54
C ASP A 54 4.12 -5.74 -7.88
N ARG A 55 5.17 -5.30 -8.61
CA ARG A 55 6.53 -5.20 -8.07
C ARG A 55 6.63 -4.09 -7.04
N TYR A 56 6.11 -2.91 -7.36
CA TYR A 56 6.15 -1.78 -6.44
C TYR A 56 5.39 -2.08 -5.14
N ALA A 57 4.21 -2.70 -5.22
CA ALA A 57 3.44 -3.06 -4.03
C ALA A 57 4.18 -4.08 -3.14
N GLN A 58 4.91 -5.03 -3.74
CA GLN A 58 5.76 -5.97 -2.99
C GLN A 58 6.93 -5.26 -2.32
N ASP A 59 7.62 -4.36 -3.01
CA ASP A 59 8.74 -3.61 -2.46
C ASP A 59 8.27 -2.68 -1.32
N GLU A 60 7.11 -2.04 -1.50
CA GLU A 60 6.52 -1.17 -0.48
C GLU A 60 6.11 -1.98 0.76
N TYR A 61 5.51 -3.14 0.58
CA TYR A 61 5.21 -4.08 1.67
C TYR A 61 6.49 -4.49 2.42
N LYS A 62 7.55 -4.85 1.69
CA LYS A 62 8.85 -5.22 2.29
C LYS A 62 9.44 -4.07 3.10
N LYS A 63 9.45 -2.83 2.57
CA LYS A 63 9.96 -1.67 3.33
C LYS A 63 9.21 -1.43 4.63
N LEU A 64 7.89 -1.62 4.63
CA LEU A 64 7.05 -1.36 5.80
C LEU A 64 7.13 -2.47 6.85
N TYR A 65 7.33 -3.71 6.43
CA TYR A 65 7.23 -4.89 7.31
C TYR A 65 8.53 -5.67 7.51
N GLU A 66 9.58 -5.40 6.72
CA GLU A 66 10.89 -6.06 6.79
C GLU A 66 12.01 -5.02 7.01
N PRO A 67 12.18 -4.54 8.26
CA PRO A 67 13.10 -3.43 8.58
C PRO A 67 14.59 -3.73 8.36
N PHE A 68 14.95 -4.95 7.95
CA PHE A 68 16.35 -5.40 7.81
C PHE A 68 16.74 -5.80 6.37
N GLU A 69 15.86 -5.66 5.37
CA GLU A 69 16.30 -5.78 3.96
C GLU A 69 17.05 -4.49 3.60
N ARG A 70 18.38 -4.61 3.46
CA ARG A 70 19.24 -3.51 2.98
C ARG A 70 18.78 -3.10 1.58
N ALA A 71 18.35 -1.84 1.44
CA ALA A 71 18.21 -1.17 0.16
C ALA A 71 19.54 -1.16 -0.63
#